data_AF-A0A2D6X1I3-F1
#
_entry.id   AF-A0A2D6X1I3-F1
#
_cell.length_a   1.000
_cell.length_b   1.000
_cell.length_c   1.000
_cell.angle_alpha   90.00
_cell.angle_beta   90.00
_cell.angle_gamma   90.00
#
_symmetry.space_group_name_H-M   'P 1'
#
loop_
_entity.id
_entity.type
_entity.pdbx_description
1 polymer ?
#
loop_
_entity_poly.entity_id
_entity_poly.type
_entity_poly.pdbx_seq_one_letter_code
_entity_poly.pdbx_strand_id
1 'polypeptide(L)'
;MIRTKASIDDNLDVIIYLVTKFNDQSESYEFEDLLQVAFLGSLQAIKNYDAEIGPLRNYMFSSVRNHLIKFLKKESDWQSLSKLEIATPSEYTEDHHMLEFQSLLAAYKNKLLPMERKILDFKSRGYTRKDICGELFLSKNEYYSLLYSAIGKIRRHET
;
A
#
# COMPACT_ATOMS: atom_id res chain seq x y z
N MET A 1 26.92 -9.77 -9.69
CA MET A 1 26.53 -10.66 -8.57
C MET A 1 27.42 -10.48 -7.33
N ILE A 2 28.75 -10.41 -7.47
CA ILE A 2 29.71 -10.29 -6.34
C ILE A 2 29.50 -9.02 -5.48
N ARG A 3 29.24 -7.86 -6.08
CA ARG A 3 29.01 -6.59 -5.34
C ARG A 3 27.78 -6.62 -4.43
N THR A 4 26.68 -7.22 -4.88
CA THR A 4 25.42 -7.28 -4.14
C THR A 4 25.55 -8.12 -2.87
N LYS A 5 26.24 -9.26 -2.97
CA LYS A 5 26.47 -10.15 -1.83
C LYS A 5 27.31 -9.46 -0.76
N ALA A 6 28.45 -8.86 -1.15
CA ALA A 6 29.30 -8.11 -0.22
C ALA A 6 28.54 -6.99 0.50
N SER A 7 27.71 -6.21 -0.24
CA SER A 7 26.90 -5.16 0.37
C SER A 7 25.84 -5.66 1.36
N ILE A 8 25.30 -6.85 1.14
CA ILE A 8 24.37 -7.50 2.09
C ILE A 8 25.15 -8.01 3.31
N ASP A 9 26.27 -8.68 3.10
CA ASP A 9 27.11 -9.22 4.17
C ASP A 9 27.58 -8.09 5.12
N ASP A 10 28.00 -6.94 4.56
CA ASP A 10 28.43 -5.75 5.31
C ASP A 10 27.31 -5.10 6.16
N ASN A 11 26.05 -5.43 5.90
CA ASN A 11 24.87 -4.85 6.58
C ASN A 11 23.95 -5.94 7.16
N LEU A 12 24.48 -7.16 7.34
CA LEU A 12 23.71 -8.30 7.82
C LEU A 12 23.22 -8.06 9.25
N ASP A 13 23.96 -7.30 10.05
CA ASP A 13 23.58 -6.87 11.41
C ASP A 13 22.21 -6.18 11.43
N VAL A 14 21.94 -5.29 10.47
CA VAL A 14 20.68 -4.56 10.37
C VAL A 14 19.53 -5.49 9.97
N ILE A 15 19.80 -6.42 9.05
CA ILE A 15 18.83 -7.40 8.58
C ILE A 15 18.42 -8.28 9.76
N ILE A 16 19.39 -8.86 10.48
CA ILE A 16 19.14 -9.72 11.63
C ILE A 16 18.43 -8.94 12.75
N TYR A 17 18.88 -7.73 13.08
CA TYR A 17 18.21 -6.89 14.08
C TYR A 17 16.72 -6.67 13.76
N LEU A 18 16.40 -6.34 12.51
CA LEU A 18 15.02 -6.12 12.10
C LEU A 18 14.21 -7.42 12.13
N VAL A 19 14.74 -8.51 11.59
CA VAL A 19 14.06 -9.81 11.57
C VAL A 19 13.76 -10.28 12.98
N THR A 20 14.74 -10.27 13.90
CA THR A 20 14.51 -10.62 15.31
C THR A 20 13.42 -9.77 15.94
N LYS A 21 13.50 -8.44 15.76
CA LYS A 21 12.51 -7.52 16.33
C LYS A 21 11.09 -7.78 15.85
N PHE A 22 10.92 -8.14 14.58
CA PHE A 22 9.59 -8.45 14.02
C PHE A 22 9.15 -9.89 14.34
N ASN A 23 10.08 -10.83 14.46
CA ASN A 23 9.82 -12.20 14.88
C ASN A 23 9.28 -12.25 16.32
N ASP A 24 9.83 -11.45 17.23
CA ASP A 24 9.33 -11.30 18.61
C ASP A 24 7.87 -10.77 18.67
N GLN A 25 7.37 -10.23 17.55
CA GLN A 25 6.03 -9.65 17.42
C GLN A 25 5.10 -10.48 16.54
N SER A 26 5.58 -11.59 15.97
CA SER A 26 4.83 -12.42 15.03
C SER A 26 4.73 -13.84 15.57
N GLU A 27 3.49 -14.32 15.76
CA GLU A 27 3.23 -15.72 16.14
C GLU A 27 3.00 -16.62 14.92
N SER A 28 2.82 -16.02 13.74
CA SER A 28 2.37 -16.72 12.52
C SER A 28 3.50 -17.14 11.58
N TYR A 29 4.69 -16.58 11.72
CA TYR A 29 5.78 -16.78 10.75
C TYR A 29 7.05 -17.25 11.43
N GLU A 30 7.75 -18.15 10.77
CA GLU A 30 9.07 -18.56 11.23
C GLU A 30 10.11 -17.48 10.90
N PHE A 31 11.18 -17.49 11.68
CA PHE A 31 12.29 -16.55 11.50
C PHE A 31 12.85 -16.60 10.07
N GLU A 32 12.88 -17.78 9.43
CA GLU A 32 13.38 -17.96 8.07
C GLU A 32 12.52 -17.25 7.02
N ASP A 33 11.19 -17.26 7.17
CA ASP A 33 10.27 -16.55 6.26
C ASP A 33 10.53 -15.03 6.31
N LEU A 34 10.66 -14.51 7.53
CA LEU A 34 10.95 -13.10 7.77
C LEU A 34 12.35 -12.74 7.23
N LEU A 35 13.33 -13.63 7.37
CA LEU A 35 14.67 -13.45 6.84
C LEU A 35 14.68 -13.38 5.30
N GLN A 36 13.92 -14.25 4.62
CA GLN A 36 13.78 -14.21 3.16
C GLN A 36 13.13 -12.89 2.69
N VAL A 37 12.07 -12.44 3.36
CA VAL A 37 11.43 -11.14 3.08
C VAL A 37 12.41 -9.98 3.29
N ALA A 38 13.22 -10.05 4.34
CA ALA A 38 14.24 -9.05 4.61
C ALA A 38 15.30 -9.02 3.51
N PHE A 39 15.76 -10.17 3.00
CA PHE A 39 16.69 -10.20 1.87
C PHE A 39 16.11 -9.58 0.59
N LEU A 40 14.82 -9.79 0.30
CA LEU A 40 14.15 -9.11 -0.81
C LEU A 40 14.16 -7.58 -0.64
N GLY A 41 13.90 -7.10 0.58
CA GLY A 41 14.00 -5.69 0.92
C GLY A 41 15.40 -5.12 0.72
N SER A 42 16.45 -5.86 1.12
CA SER A 42 17.86 -5.50 0.95
C SER A 42 18.27 -5.43 -0.52
N LEU A 43 17.82 -6.37 -1.35
CA LEU A 43 18.06 -6.34 -2.79
C LEU A 43 17.43 -5.12 -3.44
N GLN A 44 16.20 -4.76 -3.04
CA GLN A 44 15.56 -3.55 -3.56
C GLN A 44 16.26 -2.28 -3.09
N ALA A 45 16.77 -2.25 -1.86
CA ALA A 45 17.56 -1.12 -1.36
C ALA A 45 18.82 -0.91 -2.19
N ILE A 46 19.57 -1.99 -2.49
CA ILE A 46 20.78 -1.92 -3.33
C ILE A 46 20.43 -1.44 -4.74
N LYS A 47 19.34 -1.95 -5.33
CA LYS A 47 18.90 -1.54 -6.67
C LYS A 47 18.58 -0.06 -6.76
N ASN A 48 18.00 0.50 -5.70
CA ASN A 48 17.55 1.90 -5.66
C ASN A 48 18.55 2.82 -4.94
N TYR A 49 19.75 2.32 -4.66
CA TYR A 49 20.73 3.06 -3.87
C TYR A 49 21.25 4.27 -4.65
N ASP A 50 21.27 5.41 -3.97
CA ASP A 50 21.86 6.65 -4.46
C ASP A 50 22.79 7.19 -3.35
N ALA A 51 24.09 7.28 -3.67
CA ALA A 51 25.12 7.69 -2.72
C ALA A 51 25.03 9.17 -2.35
N GLU A 52 24.43 10.00 -3.21
CA GLU A 52 24.28 11.44 -2.96
C GLU A 52 23.21 11.72 -1.90
N ILE A 53 22.25 10.80 -1.72
CA ILE A 53 21.13 10.95 -0.77
C ILE A 53 21.51 10.42 0.62
N GLY A 54 22.40 9.44 0.72
CA GLY A 54 22.90 8.95 1.99
C GLY A 54 23.58 7.58 1.95
N PRO A 55 23.86 6.99 3.14
CA PRO A 55 24.51 5.69 3.24
C PRO A 55 23.55 4.54 2.91
N LEU A 56 24.06 3.50 2.26
CA LEU A 56 23.30 2.30 1.88
C LEU A 56 22.56 1.65 3.06
N ARG A 57 23.16 1.68 4.26
CA ARG A 57 22.56 1.17 5.49
C ARG A 57 21.18 1.79 5.78
N ASN A 58 21.00 3.08 5.51
CA ASN A 58 19.71 3.76 5.72
C ASN A 58 18.64 3.30 4.73
N TYR A 59 19.06 3.07 3.48
CA TYR A 59 18.21 2.50 2.43
C TYR A 59 17.79 1.08 2.78
N MET A 60 18.74 0.24 3.22
CA MET A 60 18.47 -1.13 3.65
C MET A 60 17.51 -1.15 4.82
N PHE A 61 17.79 -0.41 5.90
CA PHE A 61 16.91 -0.34 7.07
C PHE A 61 15.46 0.01 6.69
N SER A 62 15.30 1.07 5.89
CA SER A 62 13.97 1.55 5.48
C SER A 62 13.24 0.56 4.58
N SER A 63 13.95 -0.02 3.59
CA SER A 63 13.38 -0.96 2.63
C SER A 63 12.98 -2.28 3.30
N VAL A 64 13.88 -2.88 4.10
CA VAL A 64 13.67 -4.12 4.85
C VAL A 64 12.49 -3.97 5.80
N ARG A 65 12.48 -2.91 6.63
CA ARG A 65 11.38 -2.65 7.56
C ARG A 65 10.04 -2.54 6.83
N ASN A 66 9.99 -1.85 5.70
CA ASN A 66 8.75 -1.69 4.94
C ASN A 66 8.26 -3.00 4.33
N HIS A 67 9.16 -3.88 3.90
CA HIS A 67 8.79 -5.22 3.40
C HIS A 67 8.22 -6.09 4.51
N LEU A 68 8.90 -6.15 5.66
CA LEU A 68 8.43 -6.91 6.82
C LEU A 68 7.05 -6.42 7.29
N ILE A 69 6.85 -5.10 7.40
CA ILE A 69 5.54 -4.53 7.75
C ILE A 69 4.46 -4.93 6.73
N LYS A 70 4.75 -4.84 5.42
CA LYS A 70 3.78 -5.21 4.39
C LYS A 70 3.44 -6.69 4.42
N PHE A 71 4.44 -7.54 4.61
CA PHE A 71 4.27 -8.98 4.68
C PHE A 71 3.37 -9.37 5.86
N LEU A 72 3.68 -8.87 7.05
CA LEU A 72 2.89 -9.12 8.27
C LEU A 72 1.47 -8.54 8.20
N LYS A 73 1.31 -7.34 7.64
CA LYS A 73 -0.03 -6.74 7.46
C LYS A 73 -0.90 -7.50 6.49
N LYS A 74 -0.31 -7.99 5.40
CA LYS A 74 -1.03 -8.76 4.38
C LYS A 74 -1.70 -9.99 5.01
N GLU A 75 -1.06 -10.62 6.00
CA GLU A 75 -1.67 -11.73 6.73
C GLU A 75 -2.83 -11.30 7.63
N SER A 76 -2.65 -10.25 8.44
CA SER A 76 -3.74 -9.70 9.27
C SER A 76 -4.96 -9.32 8.41
N ASP A 77 -4.72 -8.75 7.23
CA ASP A 77 -5.77 -8.40 6.27
C ASP A 77 -6.38 -9.68 5.67
N TRP A 78 -5.60 -10.70 5.29
CA TRP A 78 -6.10 -11.99 4.81
C TRP A 78 -6.87 -12.79 5.86
N GLN A 79 -6.44 -12.80 7.12
CA GLN A 79 -7.14 -13.42 8.23
C GLN A 79 -8.47 -12.69 8.53
N SER A 80 -8.50 -11.37 8.32
CA SER A 80 -9.73 -10.59 8.42
C SER A 80 -10.68 -10.85 7.24
N LEU A 81 -10.13 -10.98 6.02
CA LEU A 81 -10.88 -11.26 4.79
C LEU A 81 -11.36 -12.71 4.67
N SER A 82 -10.62 -13.69 5.19
CA SER A 82 -11.02 -15.10 5.22
C SER A 82 -12.15 -15.36 6.23
N LYS A 83 -12.20 -14.59 7.32
CA LYS A 83 -13.37 -14.56 8.23
C LYS A 83 -14.59 -13.92 7.59
N LEU A 84 -14.40 -13.18 6.50
CA LEU A 84 -15.44 -12.64 5.64
C LEU A 84 -15.69 -13.58 4.44
N GLU A 85 -15.62 -14.90 4.61
CA GLU A 85 -16.24 -15.86 3.68
C GLU A 85 -17.75 -15.59 3.61
N ILE A 86 -18.09 -14.55 2.83
CA ILE A 86 -19.40 -14.32 2.29
C ILE A 86 -19.54 -15.44 1.25
N ALA A 87 -20.52 -16.31 1.44
CA ALA A 87 -21.01 -17.16 0.38
C ALA A 87 -21.49 -16.26 -0.76
N THR A 88 -20.59 -15.92 -1.69
CA THR A 88 -20.94 -15.20 -2.91
C THR A 88 -21.47 -16.23 -3.91
N PRO A 89 -22.76 -16.14 -4.31
CA PRO A 89 -23.27 -16.87 -5.46
C PRO A 89 -22.42 -16.49 -6.68
N SER A 90 -22.09 -17.47 -7.54
CA SER A 90 -21.12 -17.34 -8.62
C SER A 90 -21.54 -16.46 -9.81
N GLU A 91 -22.40 -15.45 -9.59
CA GLU A 91 -22.99 -14.58 -10.62
C GLU A 91 -22.66 -13.09 -10.44
N TYR A 92 -21.70 -12.73 -9.58
CA TYR A 92 -21.24 -11.34 -9.46
C TYR A 92 -20.27 -10.99 -10.60
N THR A 93 -20.76 -10.29 -11.62
CA THR A 93 -19.95 -9.74 -12.72
C THR A 93 -19.37 -8.37 -12.36
N GLU A 94 -18.22 -8.00 -12.96
CA GLU A 94 -17.54 -6.69 -12.77
C GLU A 94 -18.47 -5.48 -12.98
N ASP A 95 -19.49 -5.62 -13.81
CA ASP A 95 -20.47 -4.57 -14.10
C ASP A 95 -21.29 -4.16 -12.86
N HIS A 96 -21.60 -5.10 -11.96
CA HIS A 96 -22.41 -4.81 -10.78
C HIS A 96 -21.70 -3.85 -9.80
N HIS A 97 -20.39 -3.97 -9.62
CA HIS A 97 -19.61 -3.09 -8.74
C HIS A 97 -19.50 -1.67 -9.30
N MET A 98 -19.37 -1.53 -10.62
CA MET A 98 -19.30 -0.22 -11.26
C MET A 98 -20.65 0.50 -11.17
N LEU A 99 -21.75 -0.23 -11.36
CA LEU A 99 -23.12 0.27 -11.21
C LEU A 99 -23.40 0.74 -9.78
N GLU A 100 -23.08 -0.06 -8.76
CA GLU A 100 -23.23 0.34 -7.35
C GLU A 100 -22.41 1.58 -7.01
N PHE A 101 -21.16 1.66 -7.48
CA PHE A 101 -20.32 2.82 -7.24
C PHE A 101 -20.87 4.09 -7.92
N GLN A 102 -21.39 3.97 -9.14
CA GLN A 102 -22.05 5.09 -9.83
C GLN A 102 -23.32 5.54 -9.10
N SER A 103 -24.13 4.60 -8.60
CA SER A 103 -25.30 4.90 -7.77
C SER A 103 -24.92 5.63 -6.48
N LEU A 104 -23.81 5.23 -5.85
CA LEU A 104 -23.26 5.92 -4.68
C LEU A 104 -22.83 7.35 -5.04
N LEU A 105 -22.04 7.54 -6.11
CA LEU A 105 -21.65 8.87 -6.55
C LEU A 105 -22.86 9.76 -6.90
N ALA A 106 -23.93 9.18 -7.44
CA ALA A 106 -25.18 9.89 -7.71
C ALA A 106 -25.91 10.31 -6.43
N ALA A 107 -25.98 9.44 -5.41
CA ALA A 107 -26.56 9.75 -4.11
C ALA A 107 -25.80 10.90 -3.39
N TYR A 108 -24.49 10.99 -3.60
CA TYR A 108 -23.63 12.03 -3.04
C TYR A 108 -23.43 13.25 -3.95
N LYS A 109 -24.17 13.36 -5.06
CA LYS A 109 -24.01 14.42 -6.06
C LYS A 109 -24.07 15.82 -5.43
N ASN A 110 -25.01 16.09 -4.54
CA ASN A 110 -25.16 17.43 -3.94
C ASN A 110 -24.29 17.65 -2.70
N LYS A 111 -23.60 16.61 -2.23
CA LYS A 111 -22.79 16.62 -1.00
C LYS A 111 -21.29 16.71 -1.29
N LEU A 112 -20.88 16.29 -2.49
CA LEU A 112 -19.50 16.33 -2.95
C LEU A 112 -19.28 17.46 -3.95
N LEU A 113 -18.12 18.11 -3.85
CA LEU A 113 -17.67 19.08 -4.82
C LEU A 113 -17.45 18.40 -6.19
N PRO A 114 -17.59 19.12 -7.31
CA PRO A 114 -17.37 18.56 -8.64
C PRO A 114 -16.00 17.88 -8.78
N MET A 115 -14.95 18.45 -8.17
CA MET A 115 -13.60 17.91 -8.24
C MET A 115 -13.41 16.67 -7.36
N GLU A 116 -14.06 16.62 -6.19
CA GLU A 116 -14.08 15.43 -5.33
C GLU A 116 -14.71 14.24 -6.06
N ARG A 117 -15.85 14.47 -6.75
CA ARG A 117 -16.53 13.43 -7.54
C ARG A 117 -15.67 12.95 -8.70
N LYS A 118 -15.02 13.87 -9.43
CA LYS A 118 -14.12 13.49 -10.53
C LYS A 118 -12.96 12.63 -10.04
N ILE A 119 -12.35 12.98 -8.90
CA ILE A 119 -11.27 12.17 -8.31
C ILE A 119 -11.76 10.76 -7.97
N LEU A 120 -12.94 10.64 -7.35
CA LEU A 120 -13.51 9.33 -7.01
C LEU A 120 -13.86 8.49 -8.25
N ASP A 121 -14.42 9.09 -9.29
CA ASP A 121 -14.72 8.44 -10.58
C ASP A 121 -13.45 7.97 -11.30
N PHE A 122 -12.39 8.78 -11.34
CA PHE A 122 -11.11 8.31 -11.88
C PHE A 122 -10.54 7.14 -11.05
N LYS A 123 -10.71 7.18 -9.72
CA LYS A 123 -10.23 6.12 -8.84
C LYS A 123 -10.99 4.81 -9.02
N SER A 124 -12.30 4.82 -9.25
CA SER A 124 -13.06 3.59 -9.53
C SER A 124 -12.69 2.97 -10.86
N ARG A 125 -12.22 3.77 -11.83
CA ARG A 125 -11.69 3.31 -13.12
C ARG A 125 -10.22 2.86 -13.06
N GLY A 126 -9.62 2.81 -11.87
CA GLY A 126 -8.26 2.31 -11.66
C GLY A 126 -7.13 3.30 -11.94
N TYR A 127 -7.43 4.59 -12.17
CA TYR A 127 -6.37 5.58 -12.43
C TYR A 127 -5.46 5.77 -11.21
N THR A 128 -4.16 5.92 -11.47
CA THR A 128 -3.20 6.20 -10.40
C THR A 128 -3.27 7.67 -9.99
N ARG A 129 -2.72 8.00 -8.81
CA ARG A 129 -2.60 9.40 -8.38
C ARG A 129 -1.87 10.25 -9.42
N LYS A 130 -0.81 9.71 -10.06
CA LYS A 130 -0.03 10.46 -11.04
C LYS A 130 -0.89 10.83 -12.24
N ASP A 131 -1.66 9.87 -12.75
CA ASP A 131 -2.55 10.07 -13.89
C ASP A 131 -3.63 11.11 -13.56
N ILE A 132 -4.27 10.98 -12.38
CA ILE A 132 -5.29 11.93 -11.93
C ILE A 132 -4.72 13.34 -11.75
N CYS A 133 -3.55 13.48 -11.13
CA CYS A 133 -2.89 14.77 -10.99
C CYS A 133 -2.56 15.39 -12.36
N GLY A 134 -2.16 14.57 -13.34
CA GLY A 134 -1.90 14.99 -14.71
C GLY A 134 -3.16 15.46 -15.43
N GLU A 135 -4.22 14.64 -15.41
CA GLU A 135 -5.50 14.90 -16.09
C GLU A 135 -6.28 16.08 -15.48
N LEU A 136 -6.20 16.26 -14.16
CA LEU A 136 -6.92 17.31 -13.44
C LEU A 136 -6.06 18.54 -13.14
N PHE A 137 -4.80 18.56 -13.58
CA PHE A 137 -3.83 19.63 -13.28
C PHE A 137 -3.72 19.95 -11.78
N LEU A 138 -3.72 18.92 -10.94
CA LEU A 138 -3.66 19.04 -9.48
C LEU A 138 -2.24 18.77 -8.98
N SER A 139 -1.80 19.55 -7.99
CA SER A 139 -0.65 19.16 -7.18
C SER A 139 -0.97 17.91 -6.35
N LYS A 140 0.09 17.24 -5.88
CA LYS A 140 -0.03 16.09 -4.97
C LYS A 140 -0.85 16.44 -3.72
N ASN A 141 -0.67 17.64 -3.17
CA ASN A 141 -1.30 18.05 -1.93
C ASN A 141 -2.80 18.36 -2.15
N GLU A 142 -3.14 19.03 -3.24
CA GLU A 142 -4.53 19.30 -3.61
C GLU A 142 -5.30 18.01 -3.86
N TYR A 143 -4.69 17.04 -4.56
CA TYR A 143 -5.27 15.70 -4.74
C TYR A 143 -5.64 15.07 -3.40
N TYR A 144 -4.73 15.03 -2.43
CA TYR A 144 -4.99 14.39 -1.15
C TYR A 144 -6.02 15.16 -0.32
N SER A 145 -5.96 16.50 -0.34
CA SER A 145 -6.95 17.34 0.34
C SER A 145 -8.38 17.05 -0.15
N LEU A 146 -8.56 17.02 -1.48
CA LEU A 146 -9.85 16.72 -2.09
C LEU A 146 -10.29 15.27 -1.84
N LEU A 147 -9.37 14.29 -1.97
CA LEU A 147 -9.68 12.89 -1.73
C LEU A 147 -10.14 12.64 -0.28
N TYR A 148 -9.40 13.15 0.71
CA TYR A 148 -9.74 12.96 2.12
C TYR A 148 -10.98 13.74 2.52
N SER A 149 -11.19 14.93 1.96
CA SER A 149 -12.45 15.67 2.12
C SER A 149 -13.65 14.87 1.60
N ALA A 150 -13.53 14.27 0.41
CA ALA A 150 -14.58 13.44 -0.19
C ALA A 150 -14.91 12.22 0.69
N ILE A 151 -13.89 11.46 1.10
CA ILE A 151 -14.04 10.28 1.98
C ILE A 151 -14.67 10.68 3.32
N GLY A 152 -14.21 11.79 3.91
CA GLY A 152 -14.74 12.29 5.18
C GLY A 152 -16.20 12.75 5.09
N LYS A 153 -16.67 13.19 3.92
CA LYS A 153 -18.09 13.53 3.69
C LYS A 153 -18.94 12.27 3.57
N ILE A 154 -18.48 11.27 2.81
CA ILE A 154 -19.20 10.00 2.65
C ILE A 154 -19.38 9.32 4.02
N ARG A 155 -18.30 9.19 4.79
CA ARG A 155 -18.32 8.56 6.12
C ARG A 155 -19.30 9.22 7.11
N ARG A 156 -19.48 10.54 7.03
CA ARG A 156 -20.39 11.29 7.93
C ARG A 156 -21.87 11.09 7.62
N HIS A 157 -22.19 10.57 6.44
CA HIS A 157 -23.56 10.41 5.96
C HIS A 157 -24.00 8.94 5.87
N GLU A 158 -23.10 7.99 6.18
CA GLU A 158 -23.40 6.56 6.33
C GLU A 158 -23.77 6.17 7.78
N THR A 159 -23.62 7.09 8.75
CA THR A 159 -24.20 7.04 10.12
C THR A 159 -25.49 7.84 10.21
#